data_AF-M2YCS3-F1
#
_entry.id   AF-M2YCS3-F1
#
_cell.length_a   1.000
_cell.length_b   1.000
_cell.length_c   1.000
_cell.angle_alpha   90.00
_cell.angle_beta   90.00
_cell.angle_gamma   90.00
#
_symmetry.space_group_name_H-M   'P 1'
#
loop_
_entity.id
_entity.type
_entity.pdbx_description
1 polymer ?
#
loop_
_entity_poly.entity_id
_entity_poly.type
_entity_poly.pdbx_seq_one_letter_code
_entity_poly.pdbx_strand_id
1 'polypeptide(L)'
;MRAWVLVLVVGAVTGVAAWVWWPRGYGINPQDARQVAQGYDLYNQHCAACHGHDLKGEPDWQTRKAGGELPAPPHDSTGHTWHHPEEQLFAIIKHGIARFAPPGYKTAMPAFVGTLTDAEIKAVLSYIESTWPADVQERRAAMLRR
;
A
#
# COMPACT_ATOMS: atom_id res chain seq x y z
N MET A 1 -15.74 68.66 -4.99
CA MET A 1 -15.73 68.10 -3.63
C MET A 1 -16.23 66.65 -3.75
N ARG A 2 -15.39 65.68 -4.13
CA ARG A 2 -14.81 64.63 -3.26
C ARG A 2 -15.77 64.23 -2.11
N ALA A 3 -16.61 63.22 -2.34
CA ALA A 3 -16.46 61.82 -1.85
C ALA A 3 -17.49 61.59 -0.71
N TRP A 4 -18.07 60.41 -0.41
CA TRP A 4 -17.63 59.02 -0.53
C TRP A 4 -18.87 58.11 -0.61
N VAL A 5 -18.88 57.14 -1.53
CA VAL A 5 -19.76 55.97 -1.42
C VAL A 5 -19.04 54.97 -0.51
N LEU A 6 -19.57 54.75 0.69
CA LEU A 6 -19.15 53.66 1.56
C LEU A 6 -19.70 52.35 0.99
N VAL A 7 -18.89 51.65 0.20
CA VAL A 7 -19.12 50.24 -0.10
C VAL A 7 -18.73 49.45 1.14
N LEU A 8 -19.72 48.97 1.89
CA LEU A 8 -19.52 47.93 2.91
C LEU A 8 -19.21 46.62 2.19
N VAL A 9 -17.92 46.32 2.02
CA VAL A 9 -17.48 44.97 1.68
C VAL A 9 -17.61 44.12 2.94
N VAL A 10 -18.70 43.37 3.05
CA VAL A 10 -18.81 42.28 4.01
C VAL A 10 -17.91 41.16 3.51
N GLY A 11 -16.68 41.11 4.04
CA GLY A 11 -15.76 40.01 3.80
C GLY A 11 -16.31 38.74 4.46
N ALA A 12 -16.87 37.84 3.65
CA ALA A 12 -17.20 36.50 4.10
C ALA A 12 -15.90 35.72 4.36
N VAL A 13 -15.48 35.69 5.63
CA VAL A 13 -14.47 34.75 6.12
C VAL A 13 -15.15 33.38 6.24
N THR A 14 -15.27 32.68 5.12
CA THR A 14 -15.77 31.30 5.10
C THR A 14 -14.81 30.45 4.28
N GLY A 15 -13.97 29.65 4.94
CA GLY A 15 -13.35 28.49 4.29
C GLY A 15 -11.85 28.25 4.48
N VAL A 16 -11.19 28.72 5.55
CA VAL A 16 -9.80 28.29 5.83
C VAL A 16 -9.71 26.87 6.43
N ALA A 17 -10.83 26.23 6.76
CA ALA A 17 -10.84 24.92 7.44
C ALA A 17 -10.73 23.68 6.51
N ALA A 18 -10.58 23.83 5.19
CA ALA A 18 -10.60 22.71 4.24
C ALA A 18 -9.22 22.33 3.65
N TRP A 19 -8.11 22.89 4.15
CA TRP A 19 -6.78 22.74 3.54
C TRP A 19 -5.79 21.83 4.28
N VAL A 20 -6.23 21.06 5.30
CA VAL A 20 -5.30 20.35 6.21
C VAL A 20 -5.56 18.84 6.36
N TRP A 21 -6.53 18.25 5.64
CA TRP A 21 -6.87 16.82 5.79
C TRP A 21 -6.89 16.05 4.47
N TRP A 22 -5.98 16.37 3.54
CA TRP A 22 -5.63 15.40 2.50
C TRP A 22 -4.60 14.44 3.10
N PRO A 23 -4.86 13.12 3.19
CA PRO A 23 -3.83 12.17 3.57
C PRO A 23 -2.64 12.33 2.60
N ARG A 24 -1.51 12.79 3.11
CA ARG A 24 -0.26 12.69 2.36
C ARG A 24 0.12 11.21 2.35
N GLY A 25 0.16 10.58 1.17
CA GLY A 25 0.51 9.17 1.01
C GLY A 25 -0.57 8.36 0.30
N TYR A 26 -0.29 7.10 -0.02
CA TYR A 26 -1.19 6.25 -0.80
C TYR A 26 -2.42 5.77 0.00
N GLY A 27 -2.54 6.15 1.28
CA GLY A 27 -3.60 5.72 2.18
C GLY A 27 -3.36 4.35 2.82
N ILE A 28 -2.10 3.92 2.87
CA ILE A 28 -1.62 2.76 3.62
C ILE A 28 -1.15 3.28 4.98
N ASN A 29 -1.66 2.73 6.08
CA ASN A 29 -1.35 3.21 7.42
C ASN A 29 -1.21 2.02 8.40
N PRO A 30 0.02 1.55 8.68
CA PRO A 30 0.24 0.46 9.64
C PRO A 30 -0.07 0.83 11.10
N GLN A 31 -0.34 2.11 11.41
CA GLN A 31 -0.74 2.56 12.74
C GLN A 31 -2.27 2.70 12.91
N ASP A 32 -3.05 2.58 11.84
CA ASP A 32 -4.52 2.54 11.93
C ASP A 32 -4.99 1.12 12.26
N ALA A 33 -5.32 0.89 13.53
CA ALA A 33 -5.75 -0.42 14.03
C ALA A 33 -6.97 -0.99 13.29
N ARG A 34 -7.89 -0.15 12.81
CA ARG A 34 -9.08 -0.61 12.07
C ARG A 34 -8.67 -1.07 10.67
N GLN A 35 -7.83 -0.30 10.00
CA GLN A 35 -7.32 -0.65 8.67
C GLN A 35 -6.47 -1.92 8.72
N VAL A 36 -5.62 -2.05 9.75
CA VAL A 36 -4.80 -3.26 9.99
C VAL A 36 -5.68 -4.49 10.27
N ALA A 37 -6.71 -4.37 11.11
CA ALA A 37 -7.61 -5.50 11.39
C ALA A 37 -8.36 -5.97 10.13
N GLN A 38 -8.87 -5.04 9.33
CA GLN A 38 -9.49 -5.38 8.04
C GLN A 38 -8.47 -6.03 7.09
N GLY A 39 -7.24 -5.51 7.05
CA GLY A 39 -6.15 -6.06 6.25
C GLY A 39 -5.76 -7.47 6.63
N TYR A 40 -5.75 -7.80 7.92
CA TYR A 40 -5.50 -9.14 8.43
C TYR A 40 -6.53 -10.15 7.90
N ASP A 41 -7.81 -9.83 7.99
CA ASP A 41 -8.88 -10.73 7.52
C ASP A 41 -8.77 -10.98 6.01
N LEU A 42 -8.57 -9.91 5.24
CA LEU A 42 -8.41 -9.98 3.78
C LEU A 42 -7.14 -10.75 3.39
N TYR A 43 -6.03 -10.53 4.10
CA TYR A 43 -4.78 -11.24 3.85
C TYR A 43 -4.95 -12.75 4.06
N ASN A 44 -5.61 -13.16 5.16
CA ASN A 44 -5.87 -14.57 5.42
C ASN A 44 -6.79 -15.21 4.38
N GLN A 45 -7.74 -14.45 3.84
CA GLN A 45 -8.67 -14.94 2.83
C GLN A 45 -8.04 -15.04 1.43
N HIS A 46 -7.16 -14.10 1.07
CA HIS A 46 -6.72 -13.93 -0.32
C HIS A 46 -5.23 -14.18 -0.56
N CYS A 47 -4.38 -14.05 0.46
CA CYS A 47 -2.93 -14.01 0.30
C CYS A 47 -2.22 -15.18 0.99
N ALA A 48 -2.70 -15.56 2.18
CA ALA A 48 -2.04 -16.54 3.04
C ALA A 48 -1.90 -17.94 2.43
N ALA A 49 -2.76 -18.32 1.48
CA ALA A 49 -2.68 -19.60 0.79
C ALA A 49 -1.34 -19.82 0.07
N CYS A 50 -0.67 -18.73 -0.36
CA CYS A 50 0.65 -18.79 -0.98
C CYS A 50 1.71 -18.10 -0.12
N HIS A 51 1.39 -16.94 0.49
CA HIS A 51 2.36 -16.16 1.26
C HIS A 51 2.50 -16.61 2.73
N GLY A 52 1.72 -17.60 3.16
CA GLY A 52 1.72 -18.13 4.53
C GLY A 52 0.93 -17.26 5.51
N HIS A 53 0.28 -17.87 6.49
CA HIS A 53 -0.43 -17.14 7.56
C HIS A 53 0.51 -16.28 8.42
N ASP A 54 1.78 -16.66 8.49
CA ASP A 54 2.84 -15.94 9.21
C ASP A 54 3.74 -15.10 8.29
N LEU A 55 3.28 -14.84 7.05
CA LEU A 55 3.95 -14.00 6.05
C LEU A 55 5.33 -14.49 5.59
N LYS A 56 5.69 -15.76 5.85
CA LYS A 56 7.02 -16.30 5.50
C LYS A 56 7.18 -16.70 4.03
N GLY A 57 6.11 -16.69 3.25
CA GLY A 57 6.14 -17.14 1.87
C GLY A 57 6.39 -18.65 1.74
N GLU A 58 6.72 -19.07 0.54
CA GLU A 58 7.12 -20.43 0.24
C GLU A 58 8.63 -20.63 0.46
N PRO A 59 9.09 -21.86 0.78
CA PRO A 59 10.52 -22.16 0.84
C PRO A 59 11.19 -21.91 -0.52
N ASP A 60 12.50 -21.63 -0.48
CA ASP A 60 13.33 -21.39 -1.66
C ASP A 60 12.74 -20.34 -2.64
N TRP A 61 12.04 -19.32 -2.13
CA TRP A 61 11.32 -18.30 -2.92
C TRP A 61 12.16 -17.54 -3.95
N GLN A 62 13.49 -17.61 -3.84
CA GLN A 62 14.44 -16.99 -4.77
C GLN A 62 14.83 -17.91 -5.94
N THR A 63 14.44 -19.18 -5.91
CA THR A 63 14.75 -20.19 -6.92
C THR A 63 13.50 -20.52 -7.72
N ARG A 64 13.59 -20.49 -9.06
CA ARG A 64 12.44 -20.78 -9.93
C ARG A 64 11.98 -22.23 -9.77
N LYS A 65 10.66 -22.42 -9.71
CA LYS A 65 10.01 -23.73 -9.82
C LYS A 65 10.20 -24.30 -11.22
N ALA A 66 9.88 -25.58 -11.41
CA ALA A 66 9.95 -26.25 -12.72
C ALA A 66 9.08 -25.55 -13.79
N GLY A 67 7.98 -24.90 -13.41
CA GLY A 67 7.12 -24.11 -14.30
C GLY A 67 7.75 -22.78 -14.79
N GLY A 68 8.81 -22.34 -14.11
CA GLY A 68 9.56 -21.12 -14.40
C GLY A 68 9.12 -19.90 -13.59
N GLU A 69 8.04 -19.97 -12.83
CA GLU A 69 7.66 -18.97 -11.82
C GLU A 69 8.55 -19.02 -10.58
N LEU A 70 8.65 -17.89 -9.87
CA LEU A 70 9.19 -17.88 -8.51
C LEU A 70 8.08 -18.28 -7.52
N PRO A 71 8.41 -19.00 -6.42
CA PRO A 71 7.50 -19.17 -5.30
C PRO A 71 7.09 -17.82 -4.68
N ALA A 72 6.00 -17.81 -3.93
CA ALA A 72 5.53 -16.62 -3.25
C ALA A 72 6.58 -16.11 -2.25
N PRO A 73 7.06 -14.85 -2.38
CA PRO A 73 8.06 -14.31 -1.47
C PRO A 73 7.48 -14.06 -0.06
N PRO A 74 8.34 -14.07 0.97
CA PRO A 74 7.96 -13.58 2.29
C PRO A 74 7.53 -12.11 2.24
N HIS A 75 6.49 -11.81 3.00
CA HIS A 75 6.03 -10.46 3.29
C HIS A 75 6.50 -9.98 4.68
N ASP A 76 7.12 -10.84 5.49
CA ASP A 76 7.82 -10.45 6.70
C ASP A 76 9.16 -9.73 6.41
N SER A 77 9.94 -9.46 7.45
CA SER A 77 11.23 -8.76 7.33
C SER A 77 12.33 -9.54 6.60
N THR A 78 12.15 -10.84 6.35
CA THR A 78 13.11 -11.68 5.59
C THR A 78 12.96 -11.51 4.08
N GLY A 79 11.83 -10.97 3.63
CA GLY A 79 11.56 -10.61 2.24
C GLY A 79 12.05 -9.22 1.87
N HIS A 80 11.64 -8.78 0.68
CA HIS A 80 12.03 -7.49 0.12
C HIS A 80 10.86 -6.50 -0.09
N THR A 81 9.63 -6.87 0.31
CA THR A 81 8.43 -6.04 0.10
C THR A 81 8.60 -4.60 0.60
N TRP A 82 9.27 -4.41 1.74
CA TRP A 82 9.49 -3.10 2.37
C TRP A 82 10.32 -2.12 1.53
N HIS A 83 11.10 -2.60 0.55
CA HIS A 83 11.93 -1.77 -0.34
C HIS A 83 11.15 -1.13 -1.51
N HIS A 84 9.89 -1.51 -1.72
CA HIS A 84 9.12 -1.03 -2.87
C HIS A 84 8.23 0.17 -2.51
N PRO A 85 8.09 1.16 -3.41
CA PRO A 85 7.14 2.25 -3.25
C PRO A 85 5.70 1.74 -3.06
N GLU A 86 4.90 2.48 -2.30
CA GLU A 86 3.48 2.16 -2.04
C GLU A 86 2.67 1.98 -3.33
N GLU A 87 2.83 2.89 -4.29
CA GLU A 87 2.14 2.82 -5.59
C GLU A 87 2.49 1.54 -6.35
N GLN A 88 3.76 1.14 -6.34
CA GLN A 88 4.20 -0.08 -7.00
C GLN A 88 3.57 -1.31 -6.36
N LEU A 89 3.59 -1.42 -5.03
CA LEU A 89 2.99 -2.55 -4.31
C LEU A 89 1.49 -2.64 -4.58
N PHE A 90 0.79 -1.52 -4.50
CA PHE A 90 -0.63 -1.46 -4.81
C PHE A 90 -0.92 -1.89 -6.25
N ALA A 91 -0.16 -1.38 -7.21
CA ALA A 91 -0.35 -1.70 -8.62
C ALA A 91 -0.05 -3.17 -8.92
N ILE A 92 0.93 -3.79 -8.25
CA ILE A 92 1.21 -5.23 -8.36
C ILE A 92 -0.01 -6.04 -7.89
N ILE A 93 -0.59 -5.71 -6.73
CA ILE A 93 -1.77 -6.42 -6.22
C ILE A 93 -2.97 -6.20 -7.15
N LYS A 94 -3.24 -4.95 -7.55
CA LYS A 94 -4.43 -4.62 -8.34
C LYS A 94 -4.36 -5.13 -9.78
N HIS A 95 -3.23 -4.92 -10.45
CA HIS A 95 -3.10 -5.11 -11.90
C HIS A 95 -2.13 -6.23 -12.30
N GLY A 96 -1.47 -6.86 -11.33
CA GLY A 96 -0.48 -7.89 -11.57
C GLY A 96 0.93 -7.33 -11.84
N ILE A 97 1.91 -8.23 -11.87
CA ILE A 97 3.34 -7.87 -11.89
C ILE A 97 3.86 -7.45 -13.28
N ALA A 98 3.09 -7.68 -14.35
CA ALA A 98 3.59 -7.61 -15.74
C ALA A 98 4.24 -6.26 -16.11
N ARG A 99 3.74 -5.14 -15.56
CA ARG A 99 4.31 -3.80 -15.78
C ARG A 99 5.67 -3.59 -15.09
N PHE A 100 5.95 -4.36 -14.05
CA PHE A 100 7.12 -4.21 -13.18
C PHE A 100 8.16 -5.31 -13.38
N ALA A 101 7.96 -6.17 -14.37
CA ALA A 101 8.83 -7.31 -14.66
C ALA A 101 9.23 -7.35 -16.15
N PRO A 102 10.33 -8.03 -16.50
CA PRO A 102 10.72 -8.22 -17.89
C PRO A 102 9.61 -8.89 -18.73
N PRO A 103 9.58 -8.67 -20.06
CA PRO A 103 8.65 -9.37 -20.94
C PRO A 103 8.69 -10.88 -20.75
N GLY A 104 7.52 -11.51 -20.66
CA GLY A 104 7.39 -12.95 -20.47
C GLY A 104 7.64 -13.45 -19.04
N TYR A 105 7.74 -12.56 -18.05
CA TYR A 105 7.85 -12.96 -16.64
C TYR A 105 6.65 -13.81 -16.20
N LYS A 106 6.93 -15.02 -15.69
CA LYS A 106 5.92 -15.94 -15.17
C LYS A 106 5.70 -15.71 -13.68
N THR A 107 4.43 -15.56 -13.28
CA THR A 107 4.01 -15.47 -11.89
C THR A 107 2.73 -16.29 -11.66
N ALA A 108 2.62 -16.89 -10.48
CA ALA A 108 1.38 -17.51 -10.00
C ALA A 108 0.49 -16.52 -9.24
N MET A 109 0.98 -15.32 -8.92
CA MET A 109 0.22 -14.30 -8.21
C MET A 109 -0.83 -13.68 -9.14
N PRO A 110 -2.13 -13.79 -8.84
CA PRO A 110 -3.19 -13.21 -9.65
C PRO A 110 -3.26 -11.69 -9.48
N ALA A 111 -3.87 -11.01 -10.45
CA ALA A 111 -4.32 -9.63 -10.27
C ALA A 111 -5.66 -9.62 -9.53
N PHE A 112 -5.85 -8.66 -8.63
CA PHE A 112 -7.05 -8.56 -7.78
C PHE A 112 -8.06 -7.49 -8.24
N VAL A 113 -7.86 -6.88 -9.40
CA VAL A 113 -8.87 -5.98 -10.00
C VAL A 113 -10.21 -6.68 -10.12
N GLY A 114 -11.27 -6.05 -9.60
CA GLY A 114 -12.62 -6.61 -9.57
C GLY A 114 -12.89 -7.61 -8.44
N THR A 115 -11.84 -8.07 -7.73
CA THR A 115 -11.95 -8.93 -6.53
C THR A 115 -11.83 -8.11 -5.26
N LEU A 116 -10.84 -7.21 -5.19
CA LEU A 116 -10.62 -6.30 -4.07
C LEU A 116 -10.77 -4.85 -4.51
N THR A 117 -11.39 -4.05 -3.66
CA THR A 117 -11.45 -2.60 -3.80
C THR A 117 -10.11 -1.95 -3.45
N ASP A 118 -9.92 -0.69 -3.85
CA ASP A 118 -8.69 0.06 -3.56
C ASP A 118 -8.46 0.22 -2.05
N ALA A 119 -9.52 0.38 -1.27
CA ALA A 119 -9.45 0.47 0.18
C ALA A 119 -9.00 -0.86 0.81
N GLU A 120 -9.49 -1.98 0.29
CA GLU A 120 -9.13 -3.32 0.76
C GLU A 120 -7.69 -3.68 0.43
N ILE A 121 -7.19 -3.33 -0.77
CA ILE A 121 -5.77 -3.53 -1.11
C ILE A 121 -4.88 -2.71 -0.17
N LYS A 122 -5.25 -1.45 0.12
CA LYS A 122 -4.52 -0.61 1.07
C LYS A 122 -4.57 -1.17 2.49
N ALA A 123 -5.69 -1.76 2.90
CA ALA A 123 -5.83 -2.44 4.17
C ALA A 123 -4.88 -3.64 4.27
N VAL A 124 -4.83 -4.49 3.25
CA VAL A 124 -3.88 -5.62 3.18
C VAL A 124 -2.43 -5.16 3.30
N LEU A 125 -2.06 -4.10 2.56
CA LEU A 125 -0.71 -3.53 2.67
C LEU A 125 -0.46 -2.99 4.07
N SER A 126 -1.40 -2.26 4.67
CA SER A 126 -1.27 -1.73 6.03
C SER A 126 -1.05 -2.83 7.06
N TYR A 127 -1.74 -3.96 6.91
CA TYR A 127 -1.50 -5.15 7.74
C TYR A 127 -0.08 -5.68 7.55
N ILE A 128 0.36 -5.93 6.32
CA ILE A 128 1.72 -6.40 6.03
C ILE A 128 2.76 -5.48 6.68
N GLU A 129 2.63 -4.17 6.47
CA GLU A 129 3.59 -3.19 7.03
C GLU A 129 3.60 -3.17 8.57
N SER A 130 2.45 -3.42 9.20
CA SER A 130 2.33 -3.45 10.67
C SER A 130 3.08 -4.62 11.32
N THR A 131 3.38 -5.68 10.54
CA THR A 131 4.10 -6.86 11.04
C THR A 131 5.61 -6.68 11.10
N TRP A 132 6.14 -5.64 10.46
CA TRP A 132 7.59 -5.46 10.40
C TRP A 132 8.17 -4.94 11.72
N PRO A 133 9.40 -5.35 12.06
CA PRO A 133 10.15 -4.75 13.17
C PRO A 133 10.28 -3.23 13.04
N ALA A 134 10.40 -2.53 14.17
CA ALA A 134 10.45 -1.07 14.21
C ALA A 134 11.57 -0.49 13.33
N ASP A 135 12.75 -1.12 13.29
CA ASP A 135 13.87 -0.66 12.46
C ASP A 135 13.57 -0.78 10.95
N VAL A 136 12.78 -1.77 10.53
CA VAL A 136 12.33 -1.92 9.13
C VAL A 136 11.29 -0.86 8.79
N GLN A 137 10.33 -0.60 9.69
CA GLN A 137 9.34 0.47 9.51
C GLN A 137 10.02 1.85 9.39
N GLU A 138 11.01 2.13 10.22
CA GLU A 138 11.80 3.37 10.15
C GLU A 138 12.55 3.52 8.82
N ARG A 139 13.22 2.45 8.35
CA ARG A 139 13.93 2.45 7.07
C ARG A 139 12.98 2.70 5.90
N ARG A 140 11.81 2.04 5.89
CA ARG A 140 10.78 2.27 4.89
C ARG A 140 10.27 3.71 4.92
N ALA A 141 9.94 4.25 6.10
CA ALA A 141 9.51 5.64 6.23
C ALA A 141 10.59 6.63 5.74
N ALA A 142 11.87 6.32 5.96
CA ALA A 142 12.97 7.12 5.41
C ALA A 142 13.07 7.02 3.87
N MET A 143 12.79 5.86 3.28
CA MET A 143 12.76 5.65 1.83
C MET A 143 11.60 6.41 1.18
N LEU A 144 10.40 6.36 1.74
CA LEU A 144 9.19 6.99 1.19
C LEU A 144 9.20 8.54 1.26
N ARG A 145 10.12 9.13 2.02
CA ARG A 145 10.29 10.60 2.16
C ARG A 145 11.23 11.21 1.11
N ARG A 146 11.86 10.40 0.26
CA ARG A 146 12.82 10.85 -0.76
C ARG A 146 12.11 11.07 -2.09
#